data_AF-A0A2V9PN05-F1
#
_entry.id   AF-A0A2V9PN05-F1
#
_cell.length_a   1.000
_cell.length_b   1.000
_cell.length_c   1.000
_cell.angle_alpha   90.00
_cell.angle_beta   90.00
_cell.angle_gamma   90.00
#
_symmetry.space_group_name_H-M   'P 1'
#
loop_
_entity.id
_entity.type
_entity.pdbx_description
1 polymer ?
#
loop_
_entity_poly.entity_id
_entity_poly.type
_entity_poly.pdbx_seq_one_letter_code
_entity_poly.pdbx_strand_id
1 'polypeptide(L)'
;MINNNSKESTRLVRTRDLRFTSKESFGLFMEGLRAFQLYGDESDKKESRQQYLVYFIKEAVARLDECVRLYAGDPLPRYYLGVALTTRNQHDYVEQLFRLRDSFFEFGRYHGLRDKLAPKPELDAAEQASQEAKNLDKEPWPLLHDAVLHFQWLQRRLEKEPSAAGEVATNALLRAAVYNRAEVYARLGRCDQERDDIQTALDILGKMPEPVSLRQYWWQWRMTRPRIRKLKQWKPEKLNRWENVALDLQRQTLQRSLEARHAIKKLASFDRSRPQSEEQQLHKRKLAGALHSLEDLRNELEPMRIQTRKAKTEESDLPPSFETDVVADYWTKLGYLTYERALVSVARTDTSCAQLLEEADDHLRKALALKPNWNPAQIYLALIARVNAGIANVMGDTAAEKRYKKKADQLLASLLGSAVAVEEPPAKWQLHVEGNLRATPQPEPSG
;
A
#
# COMPACT_ATOMS: atom_id res chain seq x y z
N MET A 1 7.84 -27.51 -64.43
CA MET A 1 8.31 -28.09 -63.16
C MET A 1 8.75 -26.95 -62.26
N ILE A 2 7.88 -26.51 -61.36
CA ILE A 2 8.16 -25.47 -60.36
C ILE A 2 7.67 -26.05 -59.03
N ASN A 3 8.58 -26.26 -58.08
CA ASN A 3 8.42 -25.97 -56.65
C ASN A 3 9.48 -26.68 -55.82
N ASN A 4 10.29 -25.90 -55.11
CA ASN A 4 10.25 -25.85 -53.64
C ASN A 4 11.39 -24.97 -53.13
N ASN A 5 11.06 -23.70 -52.91
CA ASN A 5 11.82 -22.79 -52.06
C ASN A 5 10.84 -22.20 -51.04
N SER A 6 10.62 -22.91 -49.93
CA SER A 6 10.07 -22.30 -48.71
C SER A 6 11.03 -22.59 -47.56
N LYS A 7 12.11 -21.81 -47.51
CA LYS A 7 12.76 -21.49 -46.25
C LYS A 7 11.82 -20.57 -45.47
N GLU A 8 10.78 -21.15 -44.88
CA GLU A 8 10.04 -20.50 -43.81
C GLU A 8 10.98 -20.36 -42.62
N SER A 9 11.44 -19.12 -42.48
CA SER A 9 12.19 -18.60 -41.36
C SER A 9 11.50 -19.01 -40.06
N THR A 10 12.06 -20.02 -39.40
CA THR A 10 11.73 -20.41 -38.04
C THR A 10 12.07 -19.22 -37.16
N ARG A 11 11.08 -18.34 -36.93
CA ARG A 11 11.16 -17.22 -35.98
C ARG A 11 11.54 -17.82 -34.62
N LEU A 12 12.81 -17.71 -34.27
CA LEU A 12 13.29 -17.74 -32.89
C LEU A 12 12.36 -16.85 -32.06
N VAL A 13 11.52 -17.46 -31.23
CA VAL A 13 10.73 -16.81 -30.20
C VAL A 13 11.73 -16.12 -29.28
N ARG A 14 11.95 -14.83 -29.50
CA ARG A 14 12.89 -14.00 -28.75
C ARG A 14 12.31 -13.78 -27.36
N THR A 15 13.00 -14.25 -26.34
CA THR A 15 12.81 -13.99 -24.89
C THR A 15 13.02 -12.50 -24.57
N ARG A 16 12.11 -11.64 -25.01
CA ARG A 16 12.26 -10.18 -25.11
C ARG A 16 11.51 -9.38 -24.05
N ASP A 17 10.66 -10.01 -23.24
CA ASP A 17 9.53 -9.29 -22.67
C ASP A 17 9.86 -8.44 -21.43
N LEU A 18 11.00 -8.70 -20.76
CA LEU A 18 11.49 -7.91 -19.62
C LEU A 18 12.90 -7.32 -19.84
N ARG A 19 13.43 -7.36 -21.07
CA ARG A 19 14.76 -6.78 -21.33
C ARG A 19 14.66 -5.27 -21.48
N PHE A 20 15.68 -4.58 -20.98
CA PHE A 20 15.85 -3.16 -21.26
C PHE A 20 16.08 -2.93 -22.76
N THR A 21 15.47 -1.88 -23.29
CA THR A 21 15.60 -1.50 -24.71
C THR A 21 17.01 -1.05 -25.07
N SER A 22 17.77 -0.53 -24.11
CA SER A 22 19.14 -0.03 -24.30
C SER A 22 19.97 -0.12 -23.01
N LYS A 23 21.29 0.10 -23.13
CA LYS A 23 22.17 0.18 -21.95
C LYS A 23 21.89 1.44 -21.14
N GLU A 24 21.54 2.50 -21.84
CA GLU A 24 21.17 3.80 -21.30
C GLU A 24 19.89 3.70 -20.45
N SER A 25 18.88 2.97 -20.94
CA SER A 25 17.67 2.66 -20.18
C SER A 25 17.98 1.90 -18.89
N PHE A 26 18.80 0.86 -18.99
CA PHE A 26 19.26 0.11 -17.81
C PHE A 26 20.02 1.00 -16.82
N GLY A 27 20.87 1.91 -17.32
CA GLY A 27 21.61 2.87 -16.49
C GLY A 27 20.67 3.76 -15.67
N LEU A 28 19.73 4.43 -16.32
CA LEU A 28 18.74 5.29 -15.65
C LEU A 28 17.88 4.51 -14.65
N PHE A 29 17.46 3.30 -15.02
CA PHE A 29 16.73 2.42 -14.11
C PHE A 29 17.53 2.12 -12.84
N MET A 30 18.81 1.77 -12.99
CA MET A 30 19.68 1.46 -11.85
C MET A 30 19.96 2.68 -10.97
N GLU A 31 20.04 3.89 -11.53
CA GLU A 31 20.13 5.13 -10.75
C GLU A 31 18.88 5.34 -9.88
N GLY A 32 17.70 5.21 -10.48
CA GLY A 32 16.43 5.32 -9.75
C GLY A 32 16.26 4.23 -8.69
N LEU A 33 16.58 2.98 -9.03
CA LEU A 33 16.55 1.85 -8.11
C LEU A 33 17.51 2.05 -6.93
N ARG A 34 18.71 2.56 -7.20
CA ARG A 34 19.71 2.85 -6.16
C ARG A 34 19.22 3.94 -5.21
N ALA A 35 18.65 5.03 -5.74
CA ALA A 35 18.04 6.06 -4.89
C ALA A 35 16.91 5.48 -4.03
N PHE A 36 16.08 4.60 -4.59
CA PHE A 36 15.02 3.93 -3.85
C PHE A 36 15.54 2.98 -2.75
N GLN A 37 16.65 2.27 -3.02
CA GLN A 37 17.32 1.45 -2.00
C GLN A 37 17.91 2.31 -0.88
N LEU A 38 18.56 3.43 -1.20
CA LEU A 38 19.08 4.37 -0.21
C LEU A 38 17.97 4.98 0.65
N TYR A 39 16.78 5.21 0.08
CA TYR A 39 15.59 5.56 0.85
C TYR A 39 15.23 4.46 1.85
N GLY A 40 15.19 3.19 1.40
CA GLY A 40 14.94 2.03 2.27
C GLY A 40 15.94 1.95 3.43
N ASP A 41 17.24 1.99 3.11
CA ASP A 41 18.32 1.93 4.10
C ASP A 41 18.26 3.09 5.11
N GLU A 42 17.91 4.31 4.66
CA GLU A 42 17.74 5.46 5.55
C GLU A 42 16.47 5.31 6.41
N SER A 43 15.39 4.74 5.87
CA SER A 43 14.13 4.53 6.59
C SER A 43 14.23 3.45 7.66
N ASP A 44 15.10 2.45 7.47
CA ASP A 44 15.34 1.38 8.43
C ASP A 44 16.28 1.77 9.58
N LYS A 45 16.86 2.98 9.54
CA LYS A 45 17.68 3.49 10.65
C LYS A 45 16.82 3.78 11.87
N LYS A 46 17.39 3.52 13.05
CA LYS A 46 16.80 3.91 14.34
C LYS A 46 16.55 5.42 14.43
N GLU A 47 17.47 6.20 13.85
CA GLU A 47 17.38 7.65 13.71
C GLU A 47 17.50 7.98 12.22
N SER A 48 16.37 7.99 11.53
CA SER A 48 16.30 8.34 10.12
C SER A 48 16.42 9.85 9.94
N ARG A 49 17.12 10.26 8.88
CA ARG A 49 17.33 11.67 8.56
C ARG A 49 16.43 12.06 7.40
N GLN A 50 15.42 12.87 7.70
CA GLN A 50 14.35 13.19 6.78
C GLN A 50 14.82 13.90 5.50
N GLN A 51 15.80 14.79 5.58
CA GLN A 51 16.35 15.43 4.38
C GLN A 51 16.84 14.39 3.36
N TYR A 52 17.43 13.28 3.84
CA TYR A 52 17.86 12.20 2.98
C TYR A 52 16.69 11.33 2.50
N LEU A 53 15.69 11.07 3.35
CA LEU A 53 14.46 10.37 2.93
C LEU A 53 13.76 11.13 1.79
N VAL A 54 13.53 12.43 1.97
CA VAL A 54 12.91 13.31 0.97
C VAL A 54 13.76 13.41 -0.29
N TYR A 55 15.08 13.57 -0.13
CA TYR A 55 16.01 13.62 -1.26
C TYR A 55 15.99 12.32 -2.07
N PHE A 56 16.19 11.17 -1.41
CA PHE A 56 16.26 9.88 -2.08
C PHE A 56 14.95 9.47 -2.74
N ILE A 57 13.79 9.74 -2.14
CA ILE A 57 12.51 9.41 -2.77
C ILE A 57 12.21 10.32 -3.97
N LYS A 58 12.58 11.62 -3.89
CA LYS A 58 12.46 12.54 -5.03
C LYS A 58 13.39 12.13 -6.17
N GLU A 59 14.63 11.77 -5.87
CA GLU A 59 15.60 11.30 -6.85
C GLU A 59 15.14 9.98 -7.51
N ALA A 60 14.63 9.04 -6.71
CA ALA A 60 14.07 7.79 -7.22
C ALA A 60 12.93 8.06 -8.23
N VAL A 61 11.96 8.90 -7.86
CA VAL A 61 10.85 9.28 -8.74
C VAL A 61 11.36 9.97 -10.00
N ALA A 62 12.28 10.93 -9.88
CA ALA A 62 12.80 11.67 -11.02
C ALA A 62 13.52 10.77 -12.04
N ARG A 63 14.42 9.89 -11.58
CA ARG A 63 15.18 8.98 -12.45
C ARG A 63 14.31 7.91 -13.09
N LEU A 64 13.36 7.36 -12.33
CA LEU A 64 12.43 6.36 -12.86
C LEU A 64 11.47 6.99 -13.86
N ASP A 65 10.97 8.20 -13.61
CA ASP A 65 10.14 8.95 -14.55
C ASP A 65 10.89 9.29 -15.84
N GLU A 66 12.13 9.77 -15.72
CA GLU A 66 13.00 10.03 -16.87
C GLU A 66 13.20 8.76 -17.72
N CYS A 67 13.48 7.63 -17.07
CA CYS A 67 13.61 6.33 -17.73
C CYS A 67 12.30 5.94 -18.46
N VAL A 68 11.15 6.08 -17.81
CA VAL A 68 9.83 5.76 -18.40
C VAL A 68 9.49 6.69 -19.58
N ARG A 69 9.86 7.97 -19.51
CA ARG A 69 9.61 8.95 -20.57
C ARG A 69 10.46 8.66 -21.81
N LEU A 70 11.75 8.35 -21.62
CA LEU A 70 12.68 8.09 -22.71
C LEU A 70 12.56 6.67 -23.28
N TYR A 71 12.22 5.69 -22.43
CA TYR A 71 12.19 4.27 -22.75
C TYR A 71 10.84 3.65 -22.37
N ALA A 72 9.77 4.22 -22.93
CA ALA A 72 8.38 3.90 -22.58
C ALA A 72 7.97 2.42 -22.70
N GLY A 73 8.72 1.62 -23.46
CA GLY A 73 8.50 0.18 -23.64
C GLY A 73 9.05 -0.70 -22.52
N ASP A 74 9.90 -0.18 -21.64
CA ASP A 74 10.56 -0.97 -20.61
C ASP A 74 9.62 -1.16 -19.40
N PRO A 75 9.32 -2.41 -18.99
CA PRO A 75 8.30 -2.67 -17.98
C PRO A 75 8.79 -2.44 -16.54
N LEU A 76 10.05 -2.79 -16.23
CA LEU A 76 10.58 -2.67 -14.87
C LEU A 76 10.61 -1.22 -14.35
N PRO A 77 11.09 -0.21 -15.12
CA PRO A 77 11.06 1.19 -14.68
C PRO A 77 9.66 1.66 -14.30
N ARG A 78 8.63 1.27 -15.05
CA ARG A 78 7.23 1.64 -14.74
C ARG A 78 6.74 1.03 -13.44
N TYR A 79 7.13 -0.21 -13.15
CA TYR A 79 6.72 -0.89 -11.92
C TYR A 79 7.30 -0.17 -10.71
N TYR A 80 8.61 0.07 -10.74
CA TYR A 80 9.30 0.78 -9.67
C TYR A 80 8.87 2.25 -9.56
N LEU A 81 8.55 2.92 -10.67
CA LEU A 81 8.00 4.28 -10.62
C LEU A 81 6.66 4.28 -9.89
N GLY A 82 5.75 3.35 -10.19
CA GLY A 82 4.50 3.19 -9.46
C GLY A 82 4.72 2.99 -7.96
N VAL A 83 5.65 2.12 -7.57
CA VAL A 83 6.01 1.90 -6.16
C VAL A 83 6.55 3.19 -5.52
N ALA A 84 7.52 3.85 -6.17
CA ALA A 84 8.14 5.08 -5.67
C ALA A 84 7.12 6.22 -5.50
N LEU A 85 6.17 6.38 -6.43
CA LEU A 85 5.07 7.33 -6.33
C LEU A 85 4.17 7.03 -5.12
N THR A 86 3.83 5.76 -4.88
CA THR A 86 3.03 5.39 -3.71
C THR A 86 3.77 5.60 -2.38
N THR A 87 5.07 5.37 -2.36
CA THR A 87 5.92 5.64 -1.19
C THR A 87 6.04 7.15 -0.94
N ARG A 88 6.26 7.94 -1.99
CA ARG A 88 6.27 9.40 -1.90
C ARG A 88 4.95 9.96 -1.38
N ASN A 89 3.82 9.43 -1.84
CA ASN A 89 2.50 9.85 -1.37
C ASN A 89 2.30 9.66 0.14
N GLN A 90 3.07 8.77 0.80
CA GLN A 90 3.01 8.67 2.26
C GLN A 90 3.46 9.97 2.93
N HIS A 91 4.44 10.68 2.36
CA HIS A 91 4.89 11.99 2.87
C HIS A 91 3.78 13.03 2.72
N ASP A 92 3.21 13.17 1.52
CA ASP A 92 2.09 14.07 1.24
C ASP A 92 0.89 13.78 2.17
N TYR A 93 0.61 12.49 2.43
CA TYR A 93 -0.45 12.08 3.35
C TYR A 93 -0.16 12.50 4.79
N VAL A 94 1.08 12.35 5.27
CA VAL A 94 1.48 12.76 6.62
C VAL A 94 1.41 14.27 6.78
N GLU A 95 1.87 15.04 5.80
CA GLU A 95 1.74 16.51 5.79
C GLU A 95 0.27 16.94 5.89
N GLN A 96 -0.60 16.29 5.12
CA GLN A 96 -2.03 16.52 5.18
C GLN A 96 -2.62 16.15 6.55
N LEU A 97 -2.23 15.02 7.16
CA LEU A 97 -2.67 14.67 8.52
C LEU A 97 -2.21 15.70 9.56
N PHE A 98 -1.00 16.24 9.41
CA PHE A 98 -0.49 17.27 10.29
C PHE A 98 -1.29 18.57 10.17
N ARG A 99 -1.65 18.96 8.93
CA ARG A 99 -2.54 20.11 8.65
C ARG A 99 -3.92 19.90 9.25
N LEU A 100 -4.49 18.71 9.11
CA LEU A 100 -5.84 18.38 9.57
C LEU A 100 -5.94 17.97 11.04
N ARG A 101 -4.87 18.13 11.82
CA ARG A 101 -4.81 17.63 13.21
C ARG A 101 -5.97 18.09 14.09
N ASP A 102 -6.41 19.35 13.93
CA ASP A 102 -7.49 19.91 14.73
C ASP A 102 -8.85 19.37 14.26
N SER A 103 -9.03 19.18 12.94
CA SER A 103 -10.24 18.53 12.40
C SER A 103 -10.36 17.08 12.86
N PHE A 104 -9.26 16.32 12.93
CA PHE A 104 -9.26 14.96 13.50
C PHE A 104 -9.52 14.94 15.01
N PHE A 105 -9.07 15.96 15.75
CA PHE A 105 -9.40 16.11 17.16
C PHE A 105 -10.91 16.35 17.34
N GLU A 106 -11.49 17.26 16.56
CA GLU A 106 -12.94 17.51 16.56
C GLU A 106 -13.74 16.29 16.08
N PHE A 107 -13.17 15.48 15.19
CA PHE A 107 -13.78 14.22 14.79
C PHE A 107 -13.89 13.22 15.95
N GLY A 108 -12.83 13.12 16.76
CA GLY A 108 -12.88 12.39 18.02
C GLY A 108 -13.91 12.94 19.01
N ARG A 109 -14.00 14.28 19.13
CA ARG A 109 -15.02 14.92 19.98
C ARG A 109 -16.43 14.59 19.52
N TYR A 110 -16.71 14.66 18.22
CA TYR A 110 -17.99 14.27 17.65
C TYR A 110 -18.38 12.84 18.07
N HIS A 111 -17.45 11.88 17.95
CA HIS A 111 -17.71 10.50 18.36
C HIS A 111 -17.92 10.36 19.88
N GLY A 112 -17.11 11.03 20.70
CA GLY A 112 -17.28 11.04 22.16
C GLY A 112 -18.62 11.64 22.60
N LEU A 113 -19.03 12.76 21.99
CA LEU A 113 -20.31 13.42 22.26
C LEU A 113 -21.49 12.52 21.85
N ARG A 114 -21.37 11.85 20.69
CA ARG A 114 -22.39 10.92 20.18
C ARG A 114 -22.58 9.75 21.14
N ASP A 115 -21.49 9.16 21.61
CA ASP A 115 -21.52 8.03 22.54
C ASP A 115 -22.07 8.46 23.92
N LYS A 116 -21.89 9.73 24.32
CA LYS A 116 -22.52 10.33 25.51
C LYS A 116 -23.97 10.78 25.34
N LEU A 117 -24.54 10.68 24.13
CA LEU A 117 -25.87 11.22 23.81
C LEU A 117 -25.99 12.72 24.13
N ALA A 118 -24.94 13.49 23.81
CA ALA A 118 -24.90 14.93 24.03
C ALA A 118 -26.01 15.68 23.26
N PRO A 119 -26.34 16.93 23.65
CA PRO A 119 -27.32 17.73 22.94
C PRO A 119 -26.96 17.94 21.46
N LYS A 120 -27.98 17.95 20.60
CA LYS A 120 -27.82 18.10 19.15
C LYS A 120 -26.97 19.31 18.72
N PRO A 121 -27.09 20.52 19.32
CA PRO A 121 -26.27 21.66 18.91
C PRO A 121 -24.75 21.44 19.08
N GLU A 122 -24.33 20.75 20.14
CA GLU A 122 -22.92 20.43 20.38
C GLU A 122 -22.40 19.37 19.41
N LEU A 123 -23.24 18.36 19.12
CA LEU A 123 -22.97 17.35 18.11
C LEU A 123 -22.79 17.97 16.72
N ASP A 124 -23.72 18.82 16.30
CA ASP A 124 -23.71 19.47 15.00
C ASP A 124 -22.46 20.38 14.83
N ALA A 125 -22.05 21.07 15.90
CA ALA A 125 -20.84 21.89 15.90
C ALA A 125 -19.55 21.06 15.73
N ALA A 126 -19.40 19.96 16.49
CA ALA A 126 -18.26 19.06 16.36
C ALA A 126 -18.27 18.31 15.00
N GLU A 127 -19.46 17.97 14.49
CA GLU A 127 -19.64 17.42 13.15
C GLU A 127 -19.14 18.38 12.08
N GLN A 128 -19.52 19.65 12.16
CA GLN A 128 -19.09 20.67 11.21
C GLN A 128 -17.57 20.90 11.27
N ALA A 129 -16.99 20.96 12.47
CA ALA A 129 -15.55 21.16 12.64
C ALA A 129 -14.69 19.94 12.21
N SER A 130 -15.30 18.75 12.13
CA SER A 130 -14.66 17.52 11.65
C SER A 130 -14.80 17.26 10.15
N GLN A 131 -15.40 18.20 9.40
CA GLN A 131 -15.76 17.97 8.00
C GLN A 131 -14.56 17.71 7.08
N GLU A 132 -13.41 18.37 7.32
CA GLU A 132 -12.20 18.13 6.55
C GLU A 132 -11.63 16.73 6.79
N ALA A 133 -11.55 16.29 8.06
CA ALA A 133 -11.15 14.93 8.40
C ALA A 133 -12.07 13.87 7.77
N LYS A 134 -13.39 14.12 7.75
CA LYS A 134 -14.39 13.24 7.11
C LYS A 134 -14.25 13.16 5.59
N ASN A 135 -13.71 14.20 4.96
CA ASN A 135 -13.55 14.30 3.52
C ASN A 135 -12.13 13.94 3.03
N LEU A 136 -11.25 13.43 3.92
CA LEU A 136 -9.88 13.09 3.55
C LEU A 136 -9.78 12.06 2.40
N ASP A 137 -10.75 11.15 2.29
CA ASP A 137 -10.82 10.17 1.20
C ASP A 137 -11.33 10.77 -0.14
N LYS A 138 -11.80 12.02 -0.13
CA LYS A 138 -12.19 12.79 -1.32
C LYS A 138 -11.10 13.73 -1.81
N GLU A 139 -10.04 13.94 -1.02
CA GLU A 139 -8.89 14.73 -1.45
C GLU A 139 -8.26 14.13 -2.72
N PRO A 140 -7.84 14.96 -3.68
CA PRO A 140 -7.12 14.45 -4.85
C PRO A 140 -5.75 13.95 -4.40
N TRP A 141 -5.47 12.67 -4.65
CA TRP A 141 -4.17 12.04 -4.42
C TRP A 141 -3.47 11.84 -5.77
N PRO A 142 -2.86 12.89 -6.37
CA PRO A 142 -2.34 12.83 -7.73
C PRO A 142 -1.27 11.76 -7.90
N LEU A 143 -0.35 11.61 -6.93
CA LEU A 143 0.70 10.59 -7.01
C LEU A 143 0.13 9.16 -6.99
N LEU A 144 -0.97 8.93 -6.26
CA LEU A 144 -1.67 7.64 -6.29
C LEU A 144 -2.35 7.42 -7.65
N HIS A 145 -3.00 8.44 -8.21
CA HIS A 145 -3.60 8.35 -9.54
C HIS A 145 -2.56 8.07 -10.62
N ASP A 146 -1.41 8.74 -10.59
CA ASP A 146 -0.29 8.47 -11.49
C ASP A 146 0.24 7.04 -11.33
N ALA A 147 0.42 6.57 -10.08
CA ALA A 147 0.81 5.19 -9.82
C ALA A 147 -0.18 4.17 -10.43
N VAL A 148 -1.49 4.42 -10.34
CA VAL A 148 -2.51 3.57 -10.99
C VAL A 148 -2.28 3.49 -12.49
N LEU A 149 -1.97 4.60 -13.16
CA LEU A 149 -1.72 4.62 -14.61
C LEU A 149 -0.53 3.73 -14.98
N HIS A 150 0.55 3.77 -14.20
CA HIS A 150 1.73 2.93 -14.44
C HIS A 150 1.43 1.44 -14.24
N PHE A 151 0.78 1.06 -13.13
CA PHE A 151 0.42 -0.35 -12.90
C PHE A 151 -0.62 -0.86 -13.90
N GLN A 152 -1.59 -0.04 -14.29
CA GLN A 152 -2.60 -0.41 -15.28
C GLN A 152 -1.97 -0.60 -16.66
N TRP A 153 -1.04 0.27 -17.05
CA TRP A 153 -0.29 0.10 -18.30
C TRP A 153 0.45 -1.24 -18.30
N LEU A 154 1.14 -1.56 -17.19
CA LEU A 154 1.89 -2.81 -17.06
C LEU A 154 0.98 -4.03 -17.15
N GLN A 155 -0.13 -4.02 -16.43
CA GLN A 155 -1.12 -5.08 -16.49
C GLN A 155 -1.57 -5.33 -17.93
N ARG A 156 -2.03 -4.29 -18.64
CA ARG A 156 -2.49 -4.40 -20.04
C ARG A 156 -1.39 -4.87 -20.98
N ARG A 157 -0.14 -4.44 -20.75
CA ARG A 157 1.02 -4.81 -21.55
C ARG A 157 1.32 -6.30 -21.41
N LEU A 158 1.44 -6.77 -20.17
CA LEU A 158 1.84 -8.14 -19.85
C LEU A 158 0.70 -9.16 -20.09
N GLU A 159 -0.57 -8.73 -20.05
CA GLU A 159 -1.73 -9.56 -20.43
C GLU A 159 -1.84 -9.79 -21.95
N LYS A 160 -1.51 -8.78 -22.77
CA LYS A 160 -1.65 -8.83 -24.25
C LYS A 160 -0.54 -9.63 -24.94
N GLU A 161 0.60 -9.79 -24.29
CA GLU A 161 1.71 -10.58 -24.80
C GLU A 161 1.90 -11.82 -23.93
N PRO A 162 1.01 -12.82 -24.05
CA PRO A 162 1.32 -14.13 -23.51
C PRO A 162 2.52 -14.64 -24.30
N SER A 163 3.72 -14.45 -23.74
CA SER A 163 4.92 -15.15 -24.19
C SER A 163 4.52 -16.61 -24.43
N ALA A 164 4.87 -17.18 -25.58
CA ALA A 164 4.46 -18.52 -26.00
C ALA A 164 4.87 -19.64 -25.01
N ALA A 165 5.61 -19.28 -23.96
CA ALA A 165 5.73 -20.02 -22.72
C ALA A 165 5.78 -19.03 -21.54
N GLY A 166 4.65 -18.81 -20.86
CA GLY A 166 4.46 -17.85 -19.76
C GLY A 166 5.66 -17.69 -18.83
N GLU A 167 6.56 -16.78 -19.17
CA GLU A 167 7.82 -16.59 -18.46
C GLU A 167 7.52 -16.28 -16.99
N VAL A 168 8.08 -17.08 -16.08
CA VAL A 168 7.89 -16.95 -14.62
C VAL A 168 8.06 -15.50 -14.14
N ALA A 169 9.05 -14.80 -14.67
CA ALA A 169 9.32 -13.41 -14.32
C ALA A 169 8.22 -12.44 -14.80
N THR A 170 7.66 -12.68 -16.00
CA THR A 170 6.54 -11.89 -16.55
C THR A 170 5.28 -12.10 -15.72
N ASN A 171 4.97 -13.34 -15.33
CA ASN A 171 3.86 -13.63 -14.43
C ASN A 171 4.07 -13.01 -13.05
N ALA A 172 5.26 -13.11 -12.46
CA ALA A 172 5.58 -12.50 -11.17
C ALA A 172 5.40 -10.97 -11.20
N LEU A 173 5.91 -10.30 -12.23
CA LEU A 173 5.75 -8.85 -12.39
C LEU A 173 4.28 -8.45 -12.59
N LEU A 174 3.52 -9.22 -13.40
CA LEU A 174 2.09 -9.01 -13.59
C LEU A 174 1.33 -9.14 -12.27
N ARG A 175 1.57 -10.21 -11.51
CA ARG A 175 0.98 -10.44 -10.18
C ARG A 175 1.28 -9.27 -9.24
N ALA A 176 2.56 -8.86 -9.16
CA ALA A 176 2.97 -7.74 -8.33
C ALA A 176 2.31 -6.42 -8.75
N ALA A 177 2.20 -6.14 -10.05
CA ALA A 177 1.54 -4.94 -10.57
C ALA A 177 0.03 -4.94 -10.27
N VAL A 178 -0.65 -6.09 -10.42
CA VAL A 178 -2.08 -6.23 -10.09
C VAL A 178 -2.31 -5.99 -8.60
N TYR A 179 -1.52 -6.61 -7.73
CA TYR A 179 -1.61 -6.42 -6.28
C TYR A 179 -1.37 -4.94 -5.89
N ASN A 180 -0.29 -4.34 -6.37
CA ASN A 180 0.02 -2.95 -6.03
C ASN A 180 -1.02 -1.96 -6.58
N ARG A 181 -1.60 -2.22 -7.76
CA ARG A 181 -2.72 -1.43 -8.27
C ARG A 181 -3.93 -1.49 -7.34
N ALA A 182 -4.29 -2.68 -6.86
CA ALA A 182 -5.38 -2.85 -5.89
C ALA A 182 -5.08 -2.16 -4.55
N GLU A 183 -3.85 -2.27 -4.06
CA GLU A 183 -3.37 -1.59 -2.84
C GLU A 183 -3.48 -0.06 -2.97
N VAL A 184 -3.23 0.52 -4.16
CA VAL A 184 -3.44 1.95 -4.40
C VAL A 184 -4.92 2.34 -4.28
N TYR A 185 -5.82 1.58 -4.92
CA TYR A 185 -7.26 1.81 -4.77
C TYR A 185 -7.74 1.62 -3.33
N ALA A 186 -7.16 0.65 -2.60
CA ALA A 186 -7.44 0.45 -1.18
C ALA A 186 -7.08 1.67 -0.34
N ARG A 187 -5.99 2.37 -0.68
CA ARG A 187 -5.55 3.61 0.00
C ARG A 187 -6.42 4.81 -0.36
N LEU A 188 -6.84 4.93 -1.62
CA LEU A 188 -7.82 5.95 -2.03
C LEU A 188 -9.13 5.78 -1.26
N GLY A 189 -9.62 4.55 -1.15
CA GLY A 189 -10.64 4.16 -0.16
C GLY A 189 -12.02 4.82 -0.31
N ARG A 190 -12.27 5.59 -1.36
CA ARG A 190 -13.56 6.24 -1.60
C ARG A 190 -14.64 5.19 -1.89
N CYS A 191 -15.81 5.37 -1.29
CA CYS A 191 -16.97 4.50 -1.49
C CYS A 191 -18.25 5.32 -1.34
N ASP A 192 -18.63 5.99 -2.41
CA ASP A 192 -19.87 6.74 -2.53
C ASP A 192 -20.55 6.46 -3.88
N GLN A 193 -21.59 7.23 -4.23
CA GLN A 193 -22.33 7.04 -5.48
C GLN A 193 -21.53 7.39 -6.74
N GLU A 194 -20.54 8.27 -6.61
CA GLU A 194 -19.73 8.72 -7.75
C GLU A 194 -18.55 7.78 -7.99
N ARG A 195 -17.99 7.19 -6.92
CA ARG A 195 -16.77 6.39 -6.99
C ARG A 195 -16.71 5.33 -5.90
N ASP A 196 -16.43 4.10 -6.30
CA ASP A 196 -16.22 2.94 -5.41
C ASP A 196 -14.83 2.34 -5.65
N ASP A 197 -13.81 2.98 -5.07
CA ASP A 197 -12.41 2.54 -5.16
C ASP A 197 -12.21 1.20 -4.45
N ILE A 198 -12.97 0.93 -3.38
CA ILE A 198 -12.90 -0.35 -2.65
C ILE A 198 -13.40 -1.50 -3.52
N GLN A 199 -14.56 -1.35 -4.18
CA GLN A 199 -15.04 -2.36 -5.13
C GLN A 199 -14.07 -2.51 -6.31
N THR A 200 -13.52 -1.40 -6.81
CA THR A 200 -12.51 -1.43 -7.88
C THR A 200 -11.28 -2.24 -7.47
N ALA A 201 -10.80 -2.10 -6.23
CA ALA A 201 -9.69 -2.89 -5.70
C ALA A 201 -10.03 -4.39 -5.62
N LEU A 202 -11.23 -4.74 -5.14
CA LEU A 202 -11.71 -6.13 -5.09
C LEU A 202 -11.79 -6.76 -6.49
N ASP A 203 -12.33 -6.04 -7.47
CA ASP A 203 -12.42 -6.50 -8.86
C ASP A 203 -11.05 -6.72 -9.50
N ILE A 204 -10.04 -5.92 -9.12
CA ILE A 204 -8.66 -6.07 -9.57
C ILE A 204 -8.03 -7.32 -8.94
N LEU A 205 -8.19 -7.53 -7.63
CA LEU A 205 -7.64 -8.70 -6.93
C LEU A 205 -8.27 -10.01 -7.42
N GLY A 206 -9.57 -10.01 -7.73
CA GLY A 206 -10.27 -11.17 -8.30
C GLY A 206 -9.78 -11.58 -9.69
N LYS A 207 -9.04 -10.70 -10.39
CA LYS A 207 -8.43 -10.97 -11.70
C LYS A 207 -6.93 -11.27 -11.61
N MET A 208 -6.38 -11.36 -10.41
CA MET A 208 -4.96 -11.63 -10.22
C MET A 208 -4.63 -13.05 -10.74
N PRO A 209 -3.65 -13.18 -11.64
CA PRO A 209 -3.33 -14.49 -12.21
C PRO A 209 -2.73 -15.43 -11.16
N GLU A 210 -3.00 -16.72 -11.34
CA GLU A 210 -2.41 -17.79 -10.53
C GLU A 210 -0.88 -17.83 -10.71
N PRO A 211 -0.14 -18.27 -9.68
CA PRO A 211 1.29 -18.46 -9.78
C PRO A 211 1.64 -19.55 -10.80
N VAL A 212 2.76 -19.38 -11.50
CA VAL A 212 3.28 -20.42 -12.41
C VAL A 212 3.67 -21.65 -11.60
N SER A 213 3.18 -22.84 -12.00
CA SER A 213 3.49 -24.08 -11.30
C SER A 213 5.00 -24.39 -11.33
N LEU A 214 5.51 -25.05 -10.27
CA LEU A 214 6.92 -25.48 -10.21
C LEU A 214 7.32 -26.36 -11.41
N ARG A 215 6.39 -27.17 -11.93
CA ARG A 215 6.61 -28.01 -13.12
C ARG A 215 6.84 -27.17 -14.37
N GLN A 216 6.05 -26.10 -14.56
CA GLN A 216 6.21 -25.15 -15.67
C GLN A 216 7.52 -24.35 -15.52
N TYR A 217 7.84 -23.92 -14.30
CA TYR A 217 9.13 -23.27 -13.98
C TYR A 217 10.32 -24.15 -14.39
N TRP A 218 10.33 -25.42 -13.98
CA TRP A 218 11.40 -26.37 -14.28
C TRP A 218 11.54 -26.63 -15.79
N TRP A 219 10.41 -26.76 -16.48
CA TRP A 219 10.40 -26.92 -17.93
C TRP A 219 11.03 -25.71 -18.62
N GLN A 220 10.65 -24.49 -18.24
CA GLN A 220 11.23 -23.26 -18.79
C GLN A 220 12.72 -23.11 -18.48
N TRP A 221 13.13 -23.38 -17.24
CA TRP A 221 14.53 -23.32 -16.83
C TRP A 221 15.40 -24.31 -17.61
N ARG A 222 14.87 -25.52 -17.86
CA ARG A 222 15.55 -26.53 -18.69
C ARG A 222 15.70 -26.08 -20.15
N MET A 223 14.72 -25.37 -20.69
CA MET A 223 14.72 -24.89 -22.08
C MET A 223 15.57 -23.62 -22.28
N THR A 224 15.74 -22.79 -21.25
CA THR A 224 16.44 -21.49 -21.33
C THR A 224 17.85 -21.50 -20.75
N ARG A 225 18.33 -22.67 -20.29
CA ARG A 225 19.63 -22.85 -19.61
C ARG A 225 20.77 -22.12 -20.35
N PRO A 226 21.37 -21.08 -19.73
CA PRO A 226 22.68 -20.62 -20.15
C PRO A 226 23.71 -21.74 -19.90
N ARG A 227 24.73 -21.89 -20.76
CA ARG A 227 25.91 -22.77 -20.55
C ARG A 227 26.80 -22.33 -19.37
N ILE A 228 26.23 -21.82 -18.28
CA ILE A 228 26.97 -21.28 -17.13
C ILE A 228 27.00 -22.35 -16.04
N ARG A 229 28.03 -23.19 -16.07
CA ARG A 229 28.30 -24.27 -15.11
C ARG A 229 28.72 -23.80 -13.70
N LYS A 230 28.69 -22.49 -13.39
CA LYS A 230 29.37 -21.92 -12.21
C LYS A 230 28.52 -21.24 -11.13
N LEU A 231 27.19 -21.23 -11.23
CA LEU A 231 26.33 -20.75 -10.13
C LEU A 231 25.83 -21.93 -9.28
N LYS A 232 26.71 -22.52 -8.47
CA LYS A 232 26.39 -23.68 -7.59
C LYS A 232 25.60 -23.31 -6.33
N GLN A 233 25.28 -22.04 -6.08
CA GLN A 233 24.75 -21.58 -4.78
C GLN A 233 23.39 -20.87 -4.81
N TRP A 234 22.82 -20.55 -5.99
CA TRP A 234 21.53 -19.89 -6.06
C TRP A 234 20.43 -20.93 -6.37
N LYS A 235 19.43 -21.06 -5.48
CA LYS A 235 18.22 -21.90 -5.67
C LYS A 235 17.01 -21.01 -5.97
N PRO A 236 16.89 -20.46 -7.20
CA PRO A 236 15.80 -19.54 -7.57
C PRO A 236 14.39 -20.14 -7.40
N GLU A 237 14.27 -21.48 -7.36
CA GLU A 237 13.01 -22.18 -7.04
C GLU A 237 12.46 -21.85 -5.65
N LYS A 238 13.33 -21.72 -4.64
CA LYS A 238 12.89 -21.41 -3.28
C LYS A 238 12.44 -19.96 -3.16
N LEU A 239 13.19 -19.03 -3.76
CA LEU A 239 12.86 -17.61 -3.75
C LEU A 239 11.52 -17.35 -4.45
N ASN A 240 11.32 -17.90 -5.66
CA ASN A 240 10.07 -17.78 -6.39
C ASN A 240 8.89 -18.40 -5.59
N ARG A 241 9.08 -19.54 -4.91
CA ARG A 241 8.04 -20.10 -4.03
C ARG A 241 7.69 -19.14 -2.89
N TRP A 242 8.69 -18.61 -2.20
CA TRP A 242 8.50 -17.72 -1.05
C TRP A 242 7.82 -16.40 -1.42
N GLU A 243 8.25 -15.78 -2.52
CA GLU A 243 7.64 -14.54 -3.04
C GLU A 243 6.17 -14.76 -3.40
N ASN A 244 5.84 -15.88 -4.05
CA ASN A 244 4.45 -16.20 -4.38
C ASN A 244 3.61 -16.45 -3.12
N VAL A 245 4.11 -17.22 -2.15
CA VAL A 245 3.39 -17.48 -0.88
C VAL A 245 3.16 -16.18 -0.10
N ALA A 246 4.19 -15.35 0.03
CA ALA A 246 4.08 -14.06 0.74
C ALA A 246 3.07 -13.14 0.04
N LEU A 247 3.14 -13.03 -1.28
CA LEU A 247 2.21 -12.22 -2.07
C LEU A 247 0.77 -12.75 -1.96
N ASP A 248 0.57 -14.07 -1.93
CA ASP A 248 -0.76 -14.66 -1.78
C ASP A 248 -1.35 -14.42 -0.38
N LEU A 249 -0.55 -14.45 0.68
CA LEU A 249 -0.99 -14.10 2.04
C LEU A 249 -1.32 -12.60 2.15
N GLN A 250 -0.50 -11.74 1.55
CA GLN A 250 -0.76 -10.30 1.47
C GLN A 250 -2.02 -9.99 0.65
N ARG A 251 -2.23 -10.69 -0.48
CA ARG A 251 -3.44 -10.61 -1.30
C ARG A 251 -4.67 -10.98 -0.49
N GLN A 252 -4.65 -12.11 0.21
CA GLN A 252 -5.77 -12.57 1.03
C GLN A 252 -6.09 -11.60 2.17
N THR A 253 -5.05 -11.11 2.85
CA THR A 253 -5.19 -10.09 3.89
C THR A 253 -5.86 -8.83 3.33
N LEU A 254 -5.36 -8.32 2.20
CA LEU A 254 -5.91 -7.13 1.55
C LEU A 254 -7.36 -7.35 1.12
N GLN A 255 -7.66 -8.46 0.46
CA GLN A 255 -9.00 -8.78 -0.03
C GLN A 255 -10.01 -8.87 1.12
N ARG A 256 -9.73 -9.68 2.14
CA ARG A 256 -10.63 -9.86 3.30
C ARG A 256 -10.83 -8.55 4.07
N SER A 257 -9.76 -7.73 4.18
CA SER A 257 -9.85 -6.38 4.74
C SER A 257 -10.78 -5.49 3.89
N LEU A 258 -10.59 -5.44 2.57
CA LEU A 258 -11.43 -4.65 1.66
C LEU A 258 -12.90 -5.07 1.67
N GLU A 259 -13.20 -6.37 1.72
CA GLU A 259 -14.56 -6.89 1.85
C GLU A 259 -15.26 -6.36 3.12
N ALA A 260 -14.54 -6.37 4.26
CA ALA A 260 -15.03 -5.80 5.51
C ALA A 260 -15.20 -4.28 5.41
N ARG A 261 -14.21 -3.56 4.89
CA ARG A 261 -14.25 -2.09 4.71
C ARG A 261 -15.41 -1.66 3.79
N HIS A 262 -15.64 -2.39 2.70
CA HIS A 262 -16.77 -2.14 1.79
C HIS A 262 -18.10 -2.27 2.52
N ALA A 263 -18.28 -3.38 3.24
CA ALA A 263 -19.49 -3.62 4.03
C ALA A 263 -19.70 -2.52 5.08
N ILE A 264 -18.64 -2.07 5.77
CA ILE A 264 -18.69 -0.97 6.74
C ILE A 264 -19.16 0.33 6.07
N LYS A 265 -18.55 0.72 4.94
CA LYS A 265 -18.90 1.96 4.24
C LYS A 265 -20.32 1.92 3.66
N LYS A 266 -20.77 0.79 3.12
CA LYS A 266 -22.17 0.62 2.68
C LYS A 266 -23.13 0.72 3.87
N LEU A 267 -22.80 0.09 5.00
CA LEU A 267 -23.59 0.21 6.22
C LEU A 267 -23.65 1.64 6.76
N ALA A 268 -22.57 2.41 6.62
CA ALA A 268 -22.52 3.82 6.99
C ALA A 268 -23.52 4.68 6.22
N SER A 269 -23.78 4.31 4.95
CA SER A 269 -24.60 5.11 4.03
C SER A 269 -26.11 4.96 4.24
N PHE A 270 -26.54 3.93 4.98
CA PHE A 270 -27.97 3.73 5.23
C PHE A 270 -28.52 4.68 6.29
N ASP A 271 -29.72 5.20 6.02
CA ASP A 271 -30.51 5.97 6.97
C ASP A 271 -30.95 5.10 8.15
N ARG A 272 -30.48 5.45 9.35
CA ARG A 272 -30.75 4.73 10.60
C ARG A 272 -32.18 4.90 11.10
N SER A 273 -32.91 5.90 10.61
CA SER A 273 -34.31 6.13 10.98
C SER A 273 -35.26 5.16 10.28
N ARG A 274 -34.77 4.42 9.28
CA ARG A 274 -35.58 3.47 8.49
C ARG A 274 -35.45 2.04 9.03
N PRO A 275 -36.51 1.22 8.92
CA PRO A 275 -36.45 -0.19 9.26
C PRO A 275 -35.37 -0.90 8.43
N GLN A 276 -34.79 -1.97 9.00
CA GLN A 276 -33.67 -2.67 8.37
C GLN A 276 -34.09 -3.27 7.03
N SER A 277 -33.49 -2.80 5.94
CA SER A 277 -33.69 -3.38 4.61
C SER A 277 -32.95 -4.72 4.49
N GLU A 278 -33.38 -5.56 3.54
CA GLU A 278 -32.67 -6.79 3.20
C GLU A 278 -31.21 -6.52 2.80
N GLU A 279 -30.97 -5.39 2.13
CA GLU A 279 -29.64 -4.92 1.74
C GLU A 279 -28.74 -4.63 2.97
N GLN A 280 -29.29 -3.98 4.00
CA GLN A 280 -28.56 -3.79 5.27
C GLN A 280 -28.20 -5.13 5.92
N GLN A 281 -29.11 -6.10 5.93
CA GLN A 281 -28.84 -7.43 6.48
C GLN A 281 -27.76 -8.16 5.68
N LEU A 282 -27.79 -8.04 4.34
CA LEU A 282 -26.76 -8.60 3.47
C LEU A 282 -25.37 -8.03 3.82
N HIS A 283 -25.24 -6.71 3.96
CA HIS A 283 -23.95 -6.11 4.31
C HIS A 283 -23.49 -6.47 5.73
N LYS A 284 -24.40 -6.63 6.70
CA LYS A 284 -24.05 -7.16 8.03
C LYS A 284 -23.48 -8.57 7.96
N ARG A 285 -24.09 -9.46 7.15
CA ARG A 285 -23.58 -10.83 6.93
C ARG A 285 -22.22 -10.81 6.23
N LYS A 286 -22.04 -9.96 5.21
CA LYS A 286 -20.75 -9.77 4.53
C LYS A 286 -19.66 -9.31 5.50
N LEU A 287 -19.97 -8.34 6.36
CA LEU A 287 -19.04 -7.86 7.40
C LEU A 287 -18.67 -8.99 8.38
N ALA A 288 -19.66 -9.72 8.91
CA ALA A 288 -19.41 -10.82 9.83
C ALA A 288 -18.55 -11.93 9.20
N GLY A 289 -18.85 -12.31 7.95
CA GLY A 289 -18.07 -13.29 7.20
C GLY A 289 -16.63 -12.84 6.95
N ALA A 290 -16.42 -11.59 6.55
CA ALA A 290 -15.08 -11.04 6.31
C ALA A 290 -14.25 -10.96 7.61
N LEU A 291 -14.86 -10.56 8.73
CA LEU A 291 -14.19 -10.54 10.04
C LEU A 291 -13.82 -11.95 10.51
N HIS A 292 -14.72 -12.92 10.36
CA HIS A 292 -14.42 -14.31 10.68
C HIS A 292 -13.28 -14.85 9.82
N SER A 293 -13.29 -14.56 8.52
CA SER A 293 -12.21 -14.95 7.62
C SER A 293 -10.86 -14.31 7.98
N LEU A 294 -10.83 -13.06 8.46
CA LEU A 294 -9.59 -12.44 8.95
C LEU A 294 -9.07 -13.09 10.23
N GLU A 295 -9.96 -13.58 11.09
CA GLU A 295 -9.62 -14.34 12.29
C GLU A 295 -9.01 -15.69 11.93
N ASP A 296 -9.59 -16.40 10.96
CA ASP A 296 -9.03 -17.66 10.44
C ASP A 296 -7.64 -17.45 9.87
N LEU A 297 -7.44 -16.37 9.08
CA LEU A 297 -6.12 -16.02 8.55
C LEU A 297 -5.11 -15.73 9.66
N ARG A 298 -5.54 -15.09 10.76
CA ARG A 298 -4.70 -14.88 11.93
C ARG A 298 -4.20 -16.20 12.50
N ASN A 299 -5.11 -17.16 12.62
CA ASN A 299 -4.82 -18.48 13.17
C ASN A 299 -3.93 -19.30 12.22
N GLU A 300 -3.88 -18.98 10.93
CA GLU A 300 -2.89 -19.52 9.98
C GLU A 300 -1.52 -18.84 10.10
N LEU A 301 -1.48 -17.52 10.34
CA LEU A 301 -0.25 -16.72 10.46
C LEU A 301 0.46 -16.90 11.81
N GLU A 302 -0.27 -17.03 12.93
CA GLU A 302 0.32 -17.11 14.28
C GLU A 302 1.18 -18.38 14.49
N PRO A 303 0.84 -19.58 13.96
CA PRO A 303 1.71 -20.75 14.03
C PRO A 303 3.01 -20.62 13.23
N MET A 304 3.03 -19.84 12.13
CA MET A 304 4.27 -19.57 11.38
C MET A 304 5.32 -18.93 12.30
N ARG A 305 4.88 -18.07 13.22
CA ARG A 305 5.68 -17.40 14.26
C ARG A 305 6.28 -18.34 15.31
N ILE A 306 5.61 -19.46 15.60
CA ILE A 306 6.03 -20.42 16.64
C ILE A 306 7.05 -21.42 16.06
N GLN A 307 6.92 -21.78 14.78
CA GLN A 307 7.85 -22.69 14.11
C GLN A 307 9.23 -22.07 13.89
N THR A 308 9.33 -20.77 13.56
CA THR A 308 10.62 -20.06 13.44
C THR A 308 11.38 -19.91 14.76
N ARG A 309 10.71 -19.99 15.92
CA ARG A 309 11.36 -19.99 17.24
C ARG A 309 11.85 -21.36 17.72
N LYS A 310 11.34 -22.46 17.17
CA LYS A 310 11.65 -23.84 17.64
C LYS A 310 12.34 -24.74 16.61
N ALA A 311 12.28 -24.46 15.30
CA ALA A 311 12.87 -25.34 14.30
C ALA A 311 14.24 -24.85 13.80
N LYS A 312 15.30 -25.43 14.35
CA LYS A 312 16.64 -25.42 13.71
C LYS A 312 16.76 -26.46 12.58
N THR A 313 15.67 -27.13 12.22
CA THR A 313 15.66 -28.26 11.29
C THR A 313 14.26 -28.37 10.69
N GLU A 314 14.22 -28.30 9.36
CA GLU A 314 13.09 -28.61 8.45
C GLU A 314 12.11 -27.46 8.09
N GLU A 315 12.12 -27.15 6.79
CA GLU A 315 11.13 -26.47 5.93
C GLU A 315 10.10 -25.52 6.58
N SER A 316 10.52 -24.31 6.99
CA SER A 316 9.60 -23.17 7.00
C SER A 316 9.20 -22.81 5.56
N ASP A 317 7.90 -22.63 5.32
CA ASP A 317 7.34 -22.19 4.03
C ASP A 317 7.74 -20.76 3.66
N LEU A 318 8.21 -19.95 4.62
CA LEU A 318 8.68 -18.57 4.41
C LEU A 318 9.98 -18.27 5.19
N PRO A 319 10.93 -17.50 4.62
CA PRO A 319 12.05 -16.95 5.37
C PRO A 319 11.57 -15.95 6.43
N PRO A 320 12.29 -15.79 7.57
CA PRO A 320 11.89 -14.89 8.65
C PRO A 320 11.62 -13.43 8.22
N SER A 321 12.34 -12.93 7.20
CA SER A 321 12.14 -11.57 6.68
C SER A 321 10.79 -11.42 5.98
N PHE A 322 10.40 -12.38 5.14
CA PHE A 322 9.09 -12.37 4.47
C PHE A 322 7.96 -12.56 5.46
N GLU A 323 8.14 -13.46 6.44
CA GLU A 323 7.16 -13.68 7.50
C GLU A 323 6.90 -12.38 8.30
N THR A 324 7.97 -11.69 8.70
CA THR A 324 7.88 -10.41 9.42
C THR A 324 7.10 -9.36 8.62
N ASP A 325 7.35 -9.26 7.31
CA ASP A 325 6.67 -8.31 6.43
C ASP A 325 5.18 -8.64 6.26
N VAL A 326 4.85 -9.91 6.03
CA VAL A 326 3.46 -10.38 5.86
C VAL A 326 2.66 -10.17 7.15
N VAL A 327 3.23 -10.50 8.31
CA VAL A 327 2.55 -10.36 9.60
C VAL A 327 2.43 -8.89 10.00
N ALA A 328 3.44 -8.06 9.75
CA ALA A 328 3.34 -6.61 9.98
C ALA A 328 2.26 -5.96 9.09
N ASP A 329 2.16 -6.39 7.83
CA ASP A 329 1.11 -5.95 6.90
C ASP A 329 -0.29 -6.38 7.38
N TYR A 330 -0.44 -7.63 7.83
CA TYR A 330 -1.68 -8.14 8.44
C TYR A 330 -2.15 -7.26 9.59
N TRP A 331 -1.28 -7.03 10.58
CA TRP A 331 -1.62 -6.21 11.74
C TRP A 331 -1.92 -4.75 11.38
N THR A 332 -1.22 -4.21 10.37
CA THR A 332 -1.49 -2.86 9.86
C THR A 332 -2.88 -2.74 9.26
N LYS A 333 -3.24 -3.68 8.39
CA LYS A 333 -4.55 -3.71 7.72
C LYS A 333 -5.69 -3.98 8.70
N LEU A 334 -5.47 -4.85 9.69
CA LEU A 334 -6.43 -5.10 10.75
C LEU A 334 -6.62 -3.86 11.65
N GLY A 335 -5.53 -3.20 12.04
CA GLY A 335 -5.59 -1.95 12.82
C GLY A 335 -6.37 -0.84 12.11
N TYR A 336 -6.12 -0.65 10.82
CA TYR A 336 -6.87 0.34 10.02
C TYR A 336 -8.35 -0.05 9.83
N LEU A 337 -8.66 -1.33 9.61
CA LEU A 337 -10.04 -1.83 9.56
C LEU A 337 -10.76 -1.59 10.88
N THR A 338 -10.14 -1.91 12.03
CA THR A 338 -10.73 -1.68 13.35
C THR A 338 -10.95 -0.19 13.61
N TYR A 339 -10.02 0.66 13.16
CA TYR A 339 -10.22 2.12 13.17
C TYR A 339 -11.45 2.55 12.36
N GLU A 340 -11.60 2.11 11.10
CA GLU A 340 -12.78 2.45 10.30
C GLU A 340 -14.08 1.93 10.96
N ARG A 341 -14.05 0.74 11.58
CA ARG A 341 -15.17 0.20 12.37
C ARG A 341 -15.52 1.08 13.57
N ALA A 342 -14.52 1.63 14.26
CA ALA A 342 -14.75 2.47 15.44
C ALA A 342 -15.52 3.75 15.08
N LEU A 343 -15.24 4.30 13.90
CA LEU A 343 -15.84 5.56 13.46
C LEU A 343 -17.23 5.37 12.85
N VAL A 344 -17.42 4.27 12.11
CA VAL A 344 -18.73 3.99 11.56
C VAL A 344 -19.57 3.27 12.62
N SER A 345 -20.61 3.95 13.10
CA SER A 345 -21.60 3.35 14.02
C SER A 345 -22.56 2.43 13.24
N VAL A 346 -21.99 1.36 12.67
CA VAL A 346 -22.66 0.35 11.83
C VAL A 346 -23.62 -0.52 12.63
N ALA A 347 -23.42 -0.62 13.93
CA ALA A 347 -24.36 -1.24 14.83
C ALA A 347 -24.20 -0.60 16.20
N ARG A 348 -25.25 -0.67 17.01
CA ARG A 348 -25.06 -0.82 18.45
C ARG A 348 -24.35 -2.16 18.66
N THR A 349 -23.05 -2.22 18.35
CA THR A 349 -22.19 -3.23 18.93
C THR A 349 -22.10 -2.90 20.41
N ASP A 350 -22.06 -3.92 21.28
CA ASP A 350 -21.82 -3.71 22.72
C ASP A 350 -20.45 -3.04 22.99
N THR A 351 -19.62 -2.92 21.96
CA THR A 351 -18.32 -2.26 21.97
C THR A 351 -18.43 -0.77 21.62
N SER A 352 -17.92 0.08 22.51
CA SER A 352 -17.82 1.54 22.32
C SER A 352 -16.77 1.93 21.27
N CYS A 353 -16.84 3.17 20.75
CA CYS A 353 -15.84 3.71 19.84
C CYS A 353 -14.42 3.67 20.48
N ALA A 354 -14.32 4.05 21.76
CA ALA A 354 -13.06 4.06 22.49
C ALA A 354 -12.40 2.68 22.59
N GLN A 355 -13.18 1.63 22.86
CA GLN A 355 -12.69 0.25 22.92
C GLN A 355 -12.16 -0.24 21.56
N LEU A 356 -12.87 0.07 20.47
CA LEU A 356 -12.40 -0.28 19.12
C LEU A 356 -11.13 0.49 18.75
N LEU A 357 -10.99 1.76 19.16
CA LEU A 357 -9.77 2.53 18.94
C LEU A 357 -8.58 2.01 19.76
N GLU A 358 -8.82 1.49 20.96
CA GLU A 358 -7.80 0.80 21.76
C GLU A 358 -7.35 -0.50 21.09
N GLU A 359 -8.30 -1.31 20.61
CA GLU A 359 -8.00 -2.52 19.83
C GLU A 359 -7.21 -2.20 18.54
N ALA A 360 -7.57 -1.11 17.84
CA ALA A 360 -6.83 -0.64 16.68
C ALA A 360 -5.40 -0.20 17.02
N ASP A 361 -5.20 0.53 18.13
CA ASP A 361 -3.87 0.92 18.64
C ASP A 361 -3.01 -0.32 18.92
N ASP A 362 -3.59 -1.34 19.57
CA ASP A 362 -2.91 -2.60 19.89
C ASP A 362 -2.47 -3.37 18.65
N HIS A 363 -3.33 -3.47 17.63
CA HIS A 363 -2.97 -4.08 16.35
C HIS A 363 -1.78 -3.38 15.70
N LEU A 364 -1.79 -2.05 15.65
CA LEU A 364 -0.70 -1.30 15.02
C LEU A 364 0.60 -1.37 15.84
N ARG A 365 0.52 -1.46 17.18
CA ARG A 365 1.69 -1.75 18.01
C ARG A 365 2.27 -3.13 17.77
N LYS A 366 1.43 -4.15 17.51
CA LYS A 366 1.93 -5.48 17.09
C LYS A 366 2.68 -5.39 15.77
N ALA A 367 2.21 -4.58 14.80
CA ALA A 367 2.94 -4.32 13.57
C ALA A 367 4.29 -3.63 13.84
N LEU A 368 4.33 -2.59 14.68
CA LEU A 368 5.57 -1.88 15.02
C LEU A 368 6.55 -2.70 15.86
N ALA A 369 6.06 -3.65 16.67
CA ALA A 369 6.92 -4.57 17.40
C ALA A 369 7.68 -5.52 16.45
N LEU A 370 7.12 -5.77 15.26
CA LEU A 370 7.77 -6.54 14.20
C LEU A 370 8.66 -5.66 13.32
N LYS A 371 8.14 -4.47 12.94
CA LYS A 371 8.84 -3.49 12.10
C LYS A 371 8.73 -2.08 12.71
N PRO A 372 9.71 -1.65 13.53
CA PRO A 372 9.65 -0.37 14.25
C PRO A 372 9.45 0.86 13.36
N ASN A 373 9.96 0.81 12.14
CA ASN A 373 9.89 1.90 11.16
C ASN A 373 8.84 1.65 10.05
N TRP A 374 7.78 0.90 10.36
CA TRP A 374 6.71 0.63 9.41
C TRP A 374 5.79 1.85 9.26
N ASN A 375 6.10 2.71 8.29
CA ASN A 375 5.38 3.98 8.06
C ASN A 375 3.85 3.84 8.08
N PRO A 376 3.20 2.88 7.39
CA PRO A 376 1.75 2.77 7.42
C PRO A 376 1.17 2.60 8.84
N ALA A 377 1.83 1.82 9.70
CA ALA A 377 1.37 1.64 11.07
C ALA A 377 1.57 2.89 11.93
N GLN A 378 2.69 3.61 11.75
CA GLN A 378 2.95 4.87 12.44
C GLN A 378 1.93 5.96 12.04
N ILE A 379 1.59 6.04 10.75
CA ILE A 379 0.57 6.96 10.20
C ILE A 379 -0.78 6.71 10.88
N TYR A 380 -1.25 5.45 10.88
CA TYR A 380 -2.55 5.11 11.46
C TYR A 380 -2.57 5.27 12.98
N LEU A 381 -1.46 5.00 13.68
CA LEU A 381 -1.34 5.28 15.12
C LEU A 381 -1.44 6.76 15.44
N ALA A 382 -0.83 7.63 14.62
CA ALA A 382 -0.91 9.07 14.82
C ALA A 382 -2.35 9.58 14.69
N LEU A 383 -3.06 9.06 13.69
CA LEU A 383 -4.44 9.40 13.42
C LEU A 383 -5.37 8.88 14.53
N ILE A 384 -5.21 7.62 15.00
CA ILE A 384 -5.96 7.08 16.15
C ILE A 384 -5.69 7.89 17.41
N ALA A 385 -4.43 8.24 17.67
CA ALA A 385 -4.07 9.07 18.83
C ALA A 385 -4.78 10.44 18.75
N ARG A 386 -4.88 11.06 17.59
CA ARG A 386 -5.59 12.34 17.46
C ARG A 386 -7.09 12.22 17.75
N VAL A 387 -7.73 11.17 17.25
CA VAL A 387 -9.16 10.89 17.53
C VAL A 387 -9.37 10.59 19.02
N ASN A 388 -8.52 9.77 19.63
CA ASN A 388 -8.57 9.47 21.06
C ASN A 388 -8.39 10.71 21.94
N ALA A 389 -7.59 11.70 21.51
CA ALA A 389 -7.50 12.97 22.22
C ALA A 389 -8.84 13.71 22.26
N GLY A 390 -9.59 13.72 21.15
CA GLY A 390 -10.93 14.31 21.09
C GLY A 390 -11.94 13.61 21.99
N ILE A 391 -11.90 12.27 22.03
CA ILE A 391 -12.76 11.48 22.93
C ILE A 391 -12.40 11.78 24.40
N ALA A 392 -11.11 11.77 24.75
CA ALA A 392 -10.65 12.08 26.10
C ALA A 392 -11.07 13.48 26.57
N ASN A 393 -11.05 14.46 25.66
CA ASN A 393 -11.56 15.81 25.93
C ASN A 393 -13.03 15.79 26.36
N VAL A 394 -13.90 15.08 25.62
CA VAL A 394 -15.31 14.93 25.97
C VAL A 394 -15.50 14.20 27.31
N MET A 395 -14.61 13.25 27.63
CA MET A 395 -14.62 12.53 28.90
C MET A 395 -14.13 13.38 30.09
N GLY A 396 -13.55 14.56 29.85
CA GLY A 396 -12.94 15.39 30.89
C GLY A 396 -11.55 14.91 31.33
N ASP A 397 -10.96 13.93 30.65
CA ASP A 397 -9.62 13.39 30.96
C ASP A 397 -8.54 14.25 30.28
N THR A 398 -8.20 15.35 30.93
CA THR A 398 -7.19 16.30 30.45
C THR A 398 -5.80 15.68 30.33
N ALA A 399 -5.48 14.67 31.16
CA ALA A 399 -4.18 14.00 31.14
C ALA A 399 -4.07 13.09 29.91
N ALA A 400 -5.10 12.28 29.64
CA ALA A 400 -5.15 11.46 28.44
C ALA A 400 -5.18 12.30 27.17
N GLU A 401 -5.96 13.39 27.13
CA GLU A 401 -5.98 14.32 25.98
C GLU A 401 -4.56 14.80 25.62
N LYS A 402 -3.83 15.35 26.61
CA LYS A 402 -2.45 15.85 26.40
C LYS A 402 -1.51 14.74 25.95
N ARG A 403 -1.61 13.55 26.55
CA ARG A 403 -0.80 12.38 26.19
C ARG A 403 -1.03 11.97 24.74
N TYR A 404 -2.28 11.92 24.31
CA TYR A 404 -2.65 11.52 22.95
C TYR A 404 -2.24 12.56 21.90
N LYS A 405 -2.44 13.86 22.17
CA LYS A 405 -1.94 14.94 21.30
C LYS A 405 -0.43 14.83 21.11
N LYS A 406 0.32 14.71 22.22
CA LYS A 406 1.78 14.55 22.19
C LYS A 406 2.21 13.31 21.41
N LYS A 407 1.56 12.16 21.61
CA LYS A 407 1.85 10.92 20.86
C LYS A 407 1.62 11.10 19.36
N ALA A 408 0.51 11.71 18.96
CA ALA A 408 0.21 11.97 17.56
C ALA A 408 1.26 12.92 16.93
N ASP A 409 1.60 14.02 17.61
CA ASP A 409 2.61 14.97 17.14
C ASP A 409 3.99 14.31 17.02
N GLN A 410 4.38 13.47 17.96
CA GLN A 410 5.66 12.74 17.91
C GLN A 410 5.74 11.76 16.74
N LEU A 411 4.66 11.02 16.47
CA LEU A 411 4.60 10.07 15.35
C LEU A 411 4.62 10.80 13.99
N LEU A 412 3.84 11.87 13.84
CA LEU A 412 3.86 12.68 12.61
C LEU A 412 5.21 13.37 12.44
N ALA A 413 5.80 13.91 13.50
CA ALA A 413 7.11 14.53 13.45
C ALA A 413 8.23 13.52 13.15
N SER A 414 8.14 12.27 13.60
CA SER A 414 9.12 11.24 13.20
C SER A 414 9.01 10.89 11.71
N LEU A 415 7.79 10.88 11.17
CA LEU A 415 7.54 10.63 9.75
C LEU A 415 7.94 11.83 8.87
N LEU A 416 7.68 13.04 9.36
CA LEU A 416 8.07 14.31 8.75
C LEU A 416 9.47 14.78 9.14
N GLY A 417 10.27 14.01 9.88
CA GLY A 417 11.54 14.46 10.44
C GLY A 417 11.47 15.75 11.26
N SER A 418 11.45 15.65 12.58
CA SER A 418 11.58 16.81 13.48
C SER A 418 12.76 17.70 13.03
N ALA A 419 12.48 18.98 12.80
CA ALA A 419 13.44 20.01 12.41
C ALA A 419 14.59 20.13 13.44
N VAL A 420 15.65 19.35 13.25
CA VAL A 420 16.96 19.55 13.88
C VAL A 420 17.85 20.16 12.80
N ALA A 421 18.61 21.18 13.20
CA ALA A 421 19.32 22.12 12.34
C ALA A 421 19.99 21.50 11.09
N VAL A 422 19.85 22.28 10.02
CA VAL A 422 20.29 22.04 8.64
C VAL A 422 21.77 21.67 8.58
N GLU A 423 22.07 20.44 8.16
CA GLU A 423 23.33 20.13 7.47
C GLU A 423 22.96 19.75 6.04
N GLU A 424 23.35 20.57 5.06
CA GLU A 424 23.14 20.24 3.64
C GLU A 424 23.69 18.84 3.31
N PRO A 425 23.02 18.07 2.42
CA PRO A 425 23.57 16.82 1.95
C PRO A 425 24.96 17.07 1.34
N PRO A 426 25.98 16.24 1.64
CA PRO A 426 27.36 16.52 1.24
C PRO A 426 27.44 16.69 -0.28
N ALA A 427 28.19 17.69 -0.75
CA ALA A 427 28.30 18.11 -2.16
C ALA A 427 28.50 16.96 -3.16
N LYS A 428 29.12 15.84 -2.74
CA LYS A 428 29.27 14.62 -3.55
C LYS A 428 27.96 13.92 -3.94
N TRP A 429 26.84 14.30 -3.34
CA TRP A 429 25.50 13.78 -3.63
C TRP A 429 24.57 14.81 -4.27
N GLN A 430 24.98 16.09 -4.40
CA GLN A 430 24.19 17.11 -5.07
C GLN A 430 24.42 16.99 -6.59
N LEU A 431 23.60 16.20 -7.27
CA LEU A 431 23.43 16.35 -8.73
C LEU A 431 22.32 17.39 -8.94
N HIS A 432 22.55 18.38 -9.81
CA HIS A 432 21.61 19.46 -10.10
C HIS A 432 20.24 18.90 -10.54
N VAL A 433 19.27 18.92 -9.62
CA VAL A 433 17.85 18.73 -9.90
C VAL A 433 17.18 20.09 -9.83
N GLU A 434 17.52 20.97 -10.78
CA GLU A 434 16.72 22.16 -11.08
C GLU A 434 16.48 22.25 -12.58
N GLY A 435 15.20 22.25 -12.97
CA GLY A 435 14.74 22.49 -14.33
C GLY A 435 14.11 21.29 -15.02
N ASN A 436 12.83 21.00 -14.71
CA ASN A 436 11.81 20.57 -15.69
C ASN A 436 10.48 20.16 -15.02
N LEU A 437 9.94 21.00 -14.14
CA LEU A 437 8.53 20.89 -13.74
C LEU A 437 7.88 22.27 -13.92
N ARG A 438 7.45 22.55 -15.16
CA ARG A 438 6.30 23.36 -15.59
C ARG A 438 6.58 24.05 -16.93
N ALA A 439 5.95 23.54 -17.99
CA ALA A 439 5.53 24.36 -19.11
C ALA A 439 4.09 23.92 -19.45
N THR A 440 3.11 24.63 -18.90
CA THR A 440 1.75 24.63 -19.43
C THR A 440 1.78 25.24 -20.83
N PRO A 441 1.21 24.60 -21.86
CA PRO A 441 1.13 25.21 -23.18
C PRO A 441 0.12 26.37 -23.13
N GLN A 442 0.57 27.56 -23.53
CA GLN A 442 -0.35 28.66 -23.82
C GLN A 442 -1.08 28.38 -25.14
N PRO A 443 -2.35 28.79 -25.28
CA PRO A 443 -3.05 28.70 -26.54
C PRO A 443 -2.49 29.72 -27.53
N GLU A 444 -2.23 29.27 -28.76
CA GLU A 444 -1.86 30.16 -29.87
C GLU A 444 -2.99 31.15 -30.17
N PRO A 445 -2.68 32.41 -30.48
CA PRO A 445 -3.69 33.35 -30.97
C PRO A 445 -4.02 33.01 -32.42
N SER A 446 -5.30 32.84 -32.69
CA SER A 446 -5.87 32.77 -34.03
C SER A 446 -5.58 34.06 -34.80
N GLY A 447 -4.84 33.94 -35.89
CA GLY A 447 -4.68 34.91 -36.95
C GLY A 447 -4.83 34.23 -38.30
#